data_AF-A0A9D3Z2M7-F1
#
_entry.id   AF-A0A9D3Z2M7-F1
#
_cell.length_a   1.000
_cell.length_b   1.000
_cell.length_c   1.000
_cell.angle_alpha   90.00
_cell.angle_beta   90.00
_cell.angle_gamma   90.00
#
_symmetry.space_group_name_H-M   'P 1'
#
loop_
_entity.id
_entity.type
_entity.pdbx_description
1 polymer ?
#
loop_
_entity_poly.entity_id
_entity_poly.type
_entity_poly.pdbx_seq_one_letter_code
_entity_poly.pdbx_strand_id
1 'polypeptide(L)'
;MFTTRSDVWSLGVTLWEILTFARDQPYDVMNDKQVIENAGHYYRNDNKQIYLPQPVNCPKEIYDLMLECWNRTECERPSFREIQMFLQRKNMGYNPKDEKMNQIKVPIC
;
A
#
# COMPACT_ATOMS: atom_id res chain seq x y z
N MET A 1 -18.02 8.51 7.52
CA MET A 1 -18.53 7.17 7.84
C MET A 1 -17.41 6.19 7.54
N PHE A 2 -17.06 5.32 8.48
CA PHE A 2 -15.98 4.33 8.33
C PHE A 2 -16.58 2.97 7.97
N THR A 3 -15.90 2.21 7.12
CA THR A 3 -16.35 0.90 6.63
C THR A 3 -15.16 -0.06 6.50
N THR A 4 -15.43 -1.37 6.39
CA THR A 4 -14.38 -2.34 6.05
C THR A 4 -13.66 -1.99 4.74
N ARG A 5 -14.33 -1.29 3.81
CA ARG A 5 -13.71 -0.81 2.57
C ARG A 5 -12.74 0.35 2.82
N SER A 6 -12.98 1.21 3.81
CA SER A 6 -11.97 2.19 4.24
C SER A 6 -10.79 1.53 4.95
N ASP A 7 -10.99 0.42 5.67
CA ASP A 7 -9.88 -0.32 6.28
C ASP A 7 -8.96 -0.94 5.21
N VAL A 8 -9.52 -1.41 4.09
CA VAL A 8 -8.73 -1.88 2.94
C VAL A 8 -7.86 -0.76 2.36
N TRP A 9 -8.37 0.46 2.27
CA TRP A 9 -7.58 1.61 1.84
C TRP A 9 -6.38 1.83 2.77
N SER A 10 -6.63 1.86 4.07
CA SER A 10 -5.59 2.01 5.10
C SER A 10 -4.58 0.87 5.04
N LEU A 11 -5.01 -0.38 4.78
CA LEU A 11 -4.10 -1.50 4.56
C LEU A 11 -3.18 -1.24 3.35
N GLY A 12 -3.67 -0.67 2.26
CA GLY A 12 -2.83 -0.26 1.12
C GLY A 12 -1.73 0.72 1.54
N VAL A 13 -2.05 1.70 2.39
CA VAL A 13 -1.07 2.63 2.98
C VAL A 13 -0.09 1.87 3.88
N THR A 14 -0.56 0.96 4.73
CA THR A 14 0.30 0.14 5.59
C THR A 14 1.23 -0.78 4.80
N LEU A 15 0.79 -1.37 3.68
CA LEU A 15 1.68 -2.16 2.81
C LEU A 15 2.76 -1.27 2.19
N TRP A 16 2.42 -0.03 1.83
CA TRP A 16 3.40 0.94 1.37
C TRP A 16 4.43 1.26 2.45
N GLU A 17 3.98 1.53 3.69
CA GLU A 17 4.87 1.77 4.85
C GLU A 17 5.78 0.58 5.13
N ILE A 18 5.26 -0.66 5.08
CA ILE A 18 6.06 -1.88 5.25
C ILE A 18 7.18 -1.95 4.21
N LEU A 19 6.88 -1.65 2.93
CA LEU A 19 7.85 -1.76 1.83
C LEU A 19 8.82 -0.57 1.74
N THR A 20 8.49 0.57 2.34
CA THR A 20 9.44 1.67 2.57
C THR A 20 10.22 1.51 3.88
N PHE A 21 10.01 0.40 4.60
CA PHE A 21 10.56 0.15 5.94
C PHE A 21 10.24 1.27 6.94
N ALA A 22 9.08 1.92 6.77
CA ALA A 22 8.62 3.06 7.55
C ALA A 22 9.64 4.21 7.64
N ARG A 23 10.49 4.36 6.62
CA ARG A 23 11.49 5.45 6.57
C ARG A 23 10.89 6.78 6.16
N ASP A 24 9.85 6.73 5.35
CA ASP A 24 9.18 7.89 4.78
C ASP A 24 7.74 7.95 5.28
N GLN A 25 7.25 9.16 5.56
CA GLN A 25 5.84 9.37 5.90
C GLN A 25 4.97 9.32 4.63
N PRO A 26 3.79 8.70 4.65
CA PRO A 26 2.86 8.77 3.53
C PRO A 26 2.54 10.23 3.17
N TYR A 27 2.74 10.58 1.90
CA TYR A 27 2.52 11.93 1.36
C TYR A 27 3.38 13.03 2.02
N ASP A 28 4.63 12.72 2.39
CA ASP A 28 5.60 13.64 2.99
C ASP A 28 5.82 14.98 2.23
N VAL A 29 5.60 15.00 0.92
CA VAL A 29 5.64 16.22 0.08
C VAL A 29 4.42 17.13 0.23
N MET A 30 3.39 16.71 0.98
CA MET A 30 2.15 17.43 1.21
C MET A 30 2.01 17.83 2.68
N ASN A 31 1.47 19.03 2.93
CA ASN A 31 0.95 19.35 4.26
C ASN A 31 -0.48 18.80 4.47
N ASP A 32 -0.97 18.82 5.71
CA ASP A 32 -2.30 18.30 6.07
C ASP A 32 -3.44 18.82 5.19
N LYS A 33 -3.41 20.11 4.82
CA LYS A 33 -4.45 20.69 3.95
C LYS A 33 -4.38 20.12 2.54
N GLN A 34 -3.18 19.94 2.01
CA GLN A 34 -2.95 19.33 0.70
C GLN A 34 -3.35 17.85 0.68
N VAL A 35 -3.16 17.12 1.77
CA VAL A 35 -3.65 15.73 1.90
C VAL A 35 -5.18 15.68 1.86
N ILE A 36 -5.87 16.59 2.58
CA ILE A 36 -7.34 16.71 2.53
C ILE A 36 -7.81 17.09 1.12
N GLU A 37 -7.11 18.00 0.44
CA GLU A 37 -7.42 18.39 -0.95
C GLU A 37 -7.23 17.21 -1.91
N ASN A 38 -6.16 16.43 -1.74
CA ASN A 38 -5.89 15.21 -2.51
C ASN A 38 -7.01 14.18 -2.34
N ALA A 39 -7.49 13.96 -1.10
CA ALA A 39 -8.67 13.13 -0.84
C ALA A 39 -9.92 13.65 -1.58
N GLY A 40 -10.06 14.97 -1.70
CA GLY A 40 -11.09 15.60 -2.54
C GLY A 40 -10.96 15.26 -4.01
N HIS A 41 -9.74 15.18 -4.57
CA HIS A 41 -9.51 14.75 -5.95
C HIS A 41 -9.90 13.28 -6.19
N TYR A 42 -9.57 12.39 -5.25
CA TYR A 42 -10.07 11.01 -5.29
C TYR A 42 -11.59 10.96 -5.34
N TYR A 43 -12.27 11.75 -4.49
CA TYR A 43 -13.73 11.80 -4.49
C TYR A 43 -14.29 12.36 -5.80
N ARG A 44 -13.72 13.45 -6.34
CA ARG A 44 -14.18 14.06 -7.60
C ARG A 44 -13.87 13.23 -8.85
N ASN A 45 -12.91 12.30 -8.76
CA ASN A 45 -12.43 11.52 -9.90
C ASN A 45 -11.97 12.40 -11.08
N ASP A 46 -11.27 13.50 -10.77
CA ASP A 46 -10.84 14.52 -11.75
C ASP A 46 -9.43 14.27 -12.30
N ASN A 47 -8.84 13.10 -12.02
CA ASN A 47 -7.50 12.66 -12.42
C ASN A 47 -6.36 13.56 -11.91
N LYS A 48 -6.60 14.36 -10.87
CA LYS A 48 -5.59 15.18 -10.20
C LYS A 48 -5.08 14.57 -8.90
N GLN A 49 -5.65 13.44 -8.50
CA GLN A 49 -5.22 12.73 -7.31
C GLN A 49 -3.78 12.23 -7.46
N ILE A 50 -3.01 12.36 -6.40
CA ILE A 50 -1.66 11.85 -6.29
C ILE A 50 -1.70 10.58 -5.44
N TYR A 51 -1.14 9.51 -5.98
CA TYR A 51 -0.94 8.24 -5.29
C TYR A 51 0.42 8.24 -4.58
N LEU A 52 0.55 7.43 -3.54
CA LEU A 52 1.87 7.13 -2.98
C LEU A 52 2.73 6.46 -4.08
N PRO A 53 4.00 6.84 -4.22
CA PRO A 53 4.87 6.30 -5.26
C PRO A 53 5.18 4.82 -4.99
N GLN A 54 5.49 4.05 -6.02
CA GLN A 54 5.96 2.68 -5.86
C GLN A 54 7.26 2.65 -5.03
N PRO A 55 7.33 1.91 -3.91
CA PRO A 55 8.54 1.81 -3.11
C PRO A 55 9.70 1.16 -3.89
N VAL A 56 10.93 1.52 -3.51
CA VAL A 56 12.15 0.92 -4.09
C VAL A 56 12.15 -0.59 -3.81
N ASN A 57 12.39 -1.40 -4.84
CA ASN A 57 12.34 -2.87 -4.80
C ASN A 57 10.94 -3.48 -4.55
N CYS A 58 9.86 -2.70 -4.59
CA CYS A 58 8.51 -3.25 -4.57
C CYS A 58 8.18 -3.93 -5.91
N PRO A 59 7.83 -5.23 -5.95
CA PRO A 59 7.35 -5.88 -7.17
C PRO A 59 6.12 -5.17 -7.73
N LYS A 60 6.04 -5.02 -9.06
CA LYS A 60 4.96 -4.25 -9.71
C LYS A 60 3.58 -4.75 -9.28
N GLU A 61 3.38 -6.06 -9.17
CA GLU A 61 2.09 -6.64 -8.85
C GLU A 61 1.65 -6.38 -7.40
N ILE A 62 2.61 -6.15 -6.49
CA ILE A 62 2.31 -5.73 -5.12
C ILE A 62 1.88 -4.27 -5.10
N TYR A 63 2.50 -3.42 -5.93
CA TYR A 63 2.07 -2.04 -6.09
C TYR A 63 0.71 -1.94 -6.79
N ASP A 64 0.45 -2.76 -7.82
CA ASP A 64 -0.86 -2.83 -8.48
C ASP A 64 -1.96 -3.20 -7.47
N LEU A 65 -1.69 -4.13 -6.54
CA LEU A 65 -2.61 -4.43 -5.43
C LEU A 65 -2.86 -3.21 -4.53
N MET A 66 -1.84 -2.40 -4.22
CA MET A 66 -2.04 -1.16 -3.46
C MET A 66 -2.95 -0.19 -4.20
N LEU A 67 -2.76 -0.03 -5.52
CA LEU A 67 -3.61 0.81 -6.36
C LEU A 67 -5.07 0.32 -6.36
N GLU A 68 -5.30 -0.99 -6.38
CA GLU A 68 -6.65 -1.58 -6.23
C GLU A 68 -7.26 -1.27 -4.86
N CYS A 69 -6.47 -1.30 -3.78
CA CYS A 69 -6.92 -0.88 -2.44
C CYS A 69 -7.33 0.61 -2.40
N TRP A 70 -6.71 1.44 -3.23
CA TRP A 70 -7.00 2.88 -3.36
C TRP A 70 -8.00 3.20 -4.45
N ASN A 71 -8.79 2.23 -4.89
CA ASN A 71 -9.87 2.50 -5.83
C ASN A 71 -10.92 3.44 -5.19
N ARG A 72 -11.36 4.44 -5.95
CA ARG A 72 -12.44 5.37 -5.55
C ARG A 72 -13.72 4.61 -5.23
N THR A 73 -14.10 3.66 -6.09
CA THR A 73 -15.31 2.87 -5.97
C THR A 73 -15.10 1.81 -4.89
N GLU A 74 -15.77 1.98 -3.73
CA GLU A 74 -15.55 1.13 -2.55
C GLU A 74 -15.72 -0.36 -2.82
N CYS A 75 -16.69 -0.75 -3.66
CA CYS A 75 -16.95 -2.15 -3.99
C CYS A 75 -15.92 -2.78 -4.92
N GLU A 76 -15.13 -1.97 -5.64
CA GLU A 76 -14.04 -2.42 -6.52
C GLU A 76 -12.75 -2.67 -5.77
N ARG A 77 -12.63 -2.20 -4.52
CA ARG A 77 -11.48 -2.55 -3.65
C ARG A 77 -11.50 -4.06 -3.38
N PRO A 78 -10.34 -4.73 -3.30
CA PRO A 78 -10.31 -6.15 -2.96
C PRO A 78 -10.73 -6.37 -1.51
N SER A 79 -11.30 -7.53 -1.21
CA SER A 79 -11.55 -7.98 0.16
C SER A 79 -10.24 -8.39 0.84
N PHE A 80 -10.20 -8.35 2.18
CA PHE A 80 -9.05 -8.87 2.93
C PHE A 80 -8.70 -10.32 2.59
N ARG A 81 -9.69 -11.15 2.25
CA ARG A 81 -9.47 -12.53 1.81
C ARG A 81 -8.71 -12.60 0.49
N GLU A 82 -9.10 -11.79 -0.49
CA GLU A 82 -8.41 -11.71 -1.79
C GLU A 82 -6.98 -11.19 -1.63
N ILE A 83 -6.80 -10.15 -0.82
CA ILE A 83 -5.48 -9.59 -0.48
C ILE A 83 -4.59 -10.67 0.17
N GLN A 84 -5.10 -11.36 1.20
CA GLN A 84 -4.37 -12.42 1.88
C GLN A 84 -3.98 -13.54 0.90
N MET A 85 -4.91 -14.03 0.08
CA MET A 85 -4.64 -15.08 -0.90
C MET A 85 -3.61 -14.66 -1.93
N PHE A 86 -3.62 -13.40 -2.37
CA PHE A 86 -2.62 -12.85 -3.26
C PHE A 86 -1.23 -12.83 -2.60
N LEU A 87 -1.12 -12.26 -1.40
CA LEU A 87 0.16 -12.14 -0.69
C LEU A 87 0.73 -13.52 -0.31
N GLN A 88 -0.11 -14.47 0.11
CA GLN A 88 0.31 -15.85 0.39
C GLN A 88 0.88 -16.55 -0.85
N ARG A 89 0.25 -16.36 -2.01
CA ARG A 89 0.78 -16.90 -3.27
C ARG A 89 2.11 -16.28 -3.66
N LYS A 90 2.27 -14.96 -3.48
CA LYS A 90 3.53 -14.26 -3.75
C LYS A 90 4.65 -14.65 -2.79
N ASN A 91 4.30 -15.01 -1.55
CA ASN A 91 5.25 -15.50 -0.55
C ASN A 91 5.38 -17.03 -0.53
N MET A 92 4.86 -17.75 -1.54
CA MET A 92 4.97 -19.20 -1.59
C MET A 92 6.44 -19.63 -1.65
N GLY A 93 6.85 -20.50 -0.73
CA GLY A 93 8.26 -20.91 -0.58
C GLY A 93 9.08 -20.03 0.35
N TYR A 94 8.52 -18.93 0.88
CA TYR A 94 9.14 -18.20 1.98
C TYR A 94 8.99 -19.01 3.28
N ASN A 95 10.12 -19.41 3.86
CA ASN A 95 10.18 -19.95 5.22
C ASN A 95 11.02 -18.99 6.09
N PRO A 96 10.43 -18.35 7.11
CA PRO A 96 11.16 -17.45 8.00
C PRO A 96 12.34 -18.10 8.73
N LYS A 97 12.38 -19.45 8.79
CA LYS A 97 13.45 -20.22 9.43
C LYS A 97 14.59 -20.57 8.47
N ASP A 98 14.46 -20.28 7.18
CA ASP A 98 15.53 -20.51 6.22
C ASP A 98 16.58 -19.39 6.38
N GLU A 99 17.66 -19.69 7.11
CA GLU A 99 18.76 -18.76 7.44
C GLU A 99 19.40 -18.05 6.23
N LYS A 100 19.20 -18.58 5.02
CA LYS A 100 19.75 -18.00 3.78
C LYS A 100 19.13 -16.66 3.38
N MET A 101 17.97 -16.28 3.92
CA MET A 101 17.29 -15.01 3.62
C MET A 101 17.56 -13.89 4.63
N ASN A 102 18.22 -14.18 5.77
CA ASN A 102 18.67 -13.17 6.75
C ASN A 102 19.76 -12.21 6.20
N GLN A 103 20.14 -12.35 4.92
CA GLN A 103 21.08 -11.47 4.23
C GLN A 103 20.42 -10.37 3.39
N ILE A 104 19.08 -10.26 3.38
CA ILE A 104 18.48 -8.94 3.11
C ILE A 104 18.79 -8.11 4.37
N LYS A 105 20.02 -7.60 4.44
CA LYS A 105 20.44 -6.63 5.43
C LYS A 105 19.54 -5.43 5.22
N VAL A 106 18.44 -5.36 5.97
CA VAL A 106 17.74 -4.11 6.19
C VAL A 106 18.80 -3.21 6.82
N PRO A 107 19.24 -2.12 6.16
CA PRO A 107 20.17 -1.21 6.78
C PRO A 107 19.46 -0.65 8.00
N ILE A 108 19.85 -1.13 9.19
CA ILE A 108 19.57 -0.47 10.45
C ILE A 108 20.48 0.76 10.42
N CYS A 109 19.90 1.94 10.47
CA CYS A 109 20.66 3.18 10.68
C CYS A 109 21.41 3.10 12.01
#